data_AF-A0A8J4E2S4-F1
#
_entry.id   AF-A0A8J4E2S4-F1
#
_cell.length_a   1.000
_cell.length_b   1.000
_cell.length_c   1.000
_cell.angle_alpha   90.00
_cell.angle_beta   90.00
_cell.angle_gamma   90.00
#
_symmetry.space_group_name_H-M   'P 1'
#
loop_
_entity.id
_entity.type
_entity.pdbx_description
1 polymer ?
#
loop_
_entity_poly.entity_id
_entity_poly.type
_entity_poly.pdbx_seq_one_letter_code
_entity_poly.pdbx_strand_id
1 'polypeptide(L)'
;MSFYTGDVLKPAPRPRHRRLWISAGVAVVVLVGAVCGLGWWAYSRATADDVTRAHAGDCVGAADDEEPPYRLVPCGSAKAEFTVLRMLPGDTGAAECPQVPGAALWFTAGERIACLGKKGVDPKTAVNVAKEGDCLHMEVTAGVLRPDKEPLRLDCADPRANVVVLRRKTGVSKFDKPCEDVPGTAGTYGWNWRSEHPVVNVDVTIDVMLCVGPSEGAKAAAAASASAQADARSNCKFVTKEELSAVVSSVMGRTLTALSAEEREYECLYQFPGQYQTVRADFGRTTEFRPGTGDETLTVDGLRAIYGPGEGNRVLSVYVPNGNFTVIVWLDGVNDSRAKTIATAVFRIARPRLPA
;
A
#
# COMPACT_ATOMS: atom_id res chain seq x y z
N MET A 1 26.77 -100.10 -83.24
CA MET A 1 27.30 -100.85 -82.09
C MET A 1 28.11 -99.89 -81.22
N SER A 2 28.05 -100.05 -79.90
CA SER A 2 28.77 -99.32 -78.83
C SER A 2 28.14 -98.04 -78.23
N PHE A 3 27.13 -98.25 -77.39
CA PHE A 3 27.09 -98.06 -75.92
C PHE A 3 27.73 -96.86 -75.17
N TYR A 4 26.90 -96.33 -74.23
CA TYR A 4 27.14 -95.70 -72.91
C TYR A 4 27.83 -94.32 -72.86
N THR A 5 27.50 -93.36 -71.98
CA THR A 5 26.77 -93.33 -70.70
C THR A 5 26.27 -91.88 -70.45
N GLY A 6 25.23 -91.69 -69.64
CA GLY A 6 24.65 -90.39 -69.34
C GLY A 6 25.42 -89.53 -68.34
N ASP A 7 25.02 -88.27 -68.22
CA ASP A 7 25.42 -87.39 -67.12
C ASP A 7 24.31 -86.40 -66.73
N VAL A 8 24.20 -86.22 -65.42
CA VAL A 8 23.20 -85.47 -64.66
C VAL A 8 23.50 -83.97 -64.71
N LEU A 9 22.57 -83.14 -65.21
CA LEU A 9 22.71 -81.68 -65.16
C LEU A 9 22.34 -81.10 -63.78
N LYS A 10 23.37 -80.54 -63.13
CA LYS A 10 23.33 -79.71 -61.91
C LYS A 10 22.54 -78.40 -62.10
N PRO A 11 21.86 -77.87 -61.06
CA PRO A 11 21.23 -76.55 -61.12
C PRO A 11 22.25 -75.41 -61.02
N ALA A 12 22.00 -74.33 -61.79
CA ALA A 12 22.84 -73.14 -61.86
C ALA A 12 22.79 -72.25 -60.58
N PRO A 13 23.89 -71.57 -60.22
CA PRO A 13 23.97 -70.74 -59.01
C PRO A 13 23.27 -69.38 -59.17
N ARG A 14 22.54 -68.96 -58.13
CA ARG A 14 21.92 -67.62 -58.03
C ARG A 14 22.98 -66.53 -57.73
N PRO A 15 22.93 -65.35 -58.39
CA PRO A 15 23.88 -64.27 -58.17
C PRO A 15 23.62 -63.55 -56.83
N ARG A 16 24.61 -63.59 -55.95
CA ARG A 16 24.55 -63.13 -54.55
C ARG A 16 25.44 -61.89 -54.35
N HIS A 17 25.19 -60.79 -55.08
CA HIS A 17 26.03 -59.57 -54.93
C HIS A 17 25.31 -58.22 -54.93
N ARG A 18 23.97 -58.19 -54.97
CA ARG A 18 23.19 -56.93 -55.02
C ARG A 18 22.85 -56.32 -53.65
N ARG A 19 23.11 -57.04 -52.54
CA ARG A 19 22.73 -56.59 -51.18
C ARG A 19 23.77 -55.72 -50.46
N LEU A 20 25.05 -55.77 -50.86
CA LEU A 20 26.12 -55.02 -50.17
C LEU A 20 26.24 -53.55 -50.60
N TRP A 21 25.85 -53.21 -51.83
CA TRP A 21 25.91 -51.83 -52.33
C TRP A 21 24.77 -50.95 -51.83
N ILE A 22 23.59 -51.52 -51.58
CA ILE A 22 22.45 -50.81 -51.01
C ILE A 22 22.70 -50.49 -49.53
N SER A 23 23.30 -51.40 -48.76
CA SER A 23 23.65 -51.17 -47.35
C SER A 23 24.74 -50.11 -47.16
N ALA A 24 25.71 -50.03 -48.07
CA ALA A 24 26.76 -49.00 -48.00
C ALA A 24 26.21 -47.60 -48.36
N GLY A 25 25.34 -47.49 -49.37
CA GLY A 25 24.70 -46.21 -49.72
C GLY A 25 23.75 -45.69 -48.64
N VAL A 26 22.96 -46.57 -48.02
CA VAL A 26 22.03 -46.20 -46.94
C VAL A 26 22.80 -45.76 -45.68
N ALA A 27 23.91 -46.42 -45.33
CA ALA A 27 24.72 -46.03 -44.17
C ALA A 27 25.33 -44.62 -44.33
N VAL A 28 25.80 -44.27 -45.53
CA VAL A 28 26.35 -42.93 -45.81
C VAL A 28 25.25 -41.85 -45.76
N VAL A 29 24.07 -42.10 -46.33
CA VAL A 29 22.95 -41.13 -46.29
C VAL A 29 22.43 -40.92 -44.86
N VAL A 30 22.37 -41.97 -44.04
CA VAL A 30 21.97 -41.87 -42.63
C VAL A 30 23.02 -41.10 -41.81
N LEU A 31 24.31 -41.33 -42.05
CA LEU A 31 25.38 -40.59 -41.37
C LEU A 31 25.40 -39.10 -41.77
N VAL A 32 25.29 -38.78 -43.06
CA VAL A 32 25.24 -37.39 -43.53
C VAL A 32 23.95 -36.70 -43.05
N GLY A 33 22.80 -37.39 -43.09
CA GLY A 33 21.54 -36.87 -42.55
C GLY A 33 21.58 -36.63 -41.04
N ALA A 34 22.24 -37.51 -40.27
CA ALA A 34 22.43 -37.34 -38.83
C ALA A 34 23.38 -36.17 -38.52
N VAL A 35 24.49 -36.02 -39.24
CA VAL A 35 25.45 -34.93 -39.05
C VAL A 35 24.85 -33.58 -39.47
N CYS A 36 24.16 -33.52 -40.60
CA CYS A 36 23.48 -32.29 -41.04
C CYS A 36 22.26 -31.95 -40.17
N GLY A 37 21.49 -32.95 -39.73
CA GLY A 37 20.33 -32.76 -38.86
C GLY A 37 20.72 -32.31 -37.45
N LEU A 38 21.75 -32.93 -36.85
CA LEU A 38 22.29 -32.51 -35.55
C LEU A 38 23.02 -31.18 -35.64
N GLY A 39 23.75 -30.93 -36.73
CA GLY A 39 24.41 -29.65 -36.99
C GLY A 39 23.40 -28.51 -37.13
N TRP A 40 22.32 -28.71 -37.89
CA TRP A 40 21.25 -27.73 -38.03
C TRP A 40 20.46 -27.53 -36.73
N TRP A 41 20.17 -28.59 -35.98
CA TRP A 41 19.50 -28.50 -34.69
C TRP A 41 20.34 -27.78 -33.64
N ALA A 42 21.65 -28.09 -33.55
CA ALA A 42 22.58 -27.39 -32.66
C ALA A 42 22.78 -25.93 -33.07
N TYR A 43 22.92 -25.65 -34.37
CA TYR A 43 23.07 -24.29 -34.90
C TYR A 43 21.80 -23.44 -34.73
N SER A 44 20.63 -24.02 -35.00
CA SER A 44 19.33 -23.35 -34.80
C SER A 44 19.05 -23.08 -33.32
N ARG A 45 19.49 -23.96 -32.42
CA ARG A 45 19.37 -23.74 -30.97
C ARG A 45 20.38 -22.71 -30.45
N ALA A 46 21.61 -22.72 -30.96
CA ALA A 46 22.62 -21.74 -30.60
C ALA A 46 22.26 -20.31 -31.07
N THR A 47 21.49 -20.19 -32.15
CA THR A 47 21.04 -18.89 -32.67
C THR A 47 19.66 -18.48 -32.15
N ALA A 48 18.80 -19.42 -31.74
CA ALA A 48 17.44 -19.16 -31.24
C ALA A 48 17.39 -18.20 -30.04
N ASP A 49 18.39 -18.27 -29.16
CA ASP A 49 18.42 -17.51 -27.91
C ASP A 49 19.15 -16.15 -28.03
N ASP A 50 19.57 -15.79 -29.24
CA ASP A 50 20.30 -14.55 -29.54
C ASP A 50 19.42 -13.31 -29.32
N VAL A 51 19.80 -12.53 -28.30
CA VAL A 51 19.07 -11.35 -27.84
C VAL A 51 19.12 -10.18 -28.83
N THR A 52 20.03 -10.19 -29.80
CA THR A 52 20.08 -9.18 -30.88
C THR A 52 18.82 -9.20 -31.76
N ARG A 53 18.08 -10.32 -31.74
CA ARG A 53 16.81 -10.51 -32.46
C ARG A 53 15.59 -10.25 -31.59
N ALA A 54 15.75 -9.74 -30.37
CA ALA A 54 14.65 -9.48 -29.47
C ALA A 54 13.69 -8.41 -30.00
N HIS A 55 12.41 -8.59 -29.69
CA HIS A 55 11.32 -7.68 -29.99
C HIS A 55 10.58 -7.29 -28.71
N ALA A 56 9.81 -6.20 -28.77
CA ALA A 56 8.95 -5.81 -27.66
C ALA A 56 7.95 -6.94 -27.34
N GLY A 57 7.84 -7.30 -26.07
CA GLY A 57 7.06 -8.43 -25.57
C GLY A 57 7.87 -9.70 -25.30
N ASP A 58 9.08 -9.82 -25.84
CA ASP A 58 9.94 -10.97 -25.58
C ASP A 58 10.44 -10.97 -24.14
N CYS A 59 10.68 -12.16 -23.59
CA CYS A 59 11.25 -12.30 -22.26
C CYS A 59 12.73 -12.63 -22.32
N VAL A 60 13.48 -12.05 -21.39
CA VAL A 60 14.91 -12.26 -21.26
C VAL A 60 15.27 -12.66 -19.84
N GLY A 61 16.35 -13.41 -19.73
CA GLY A 61 16.95 -13.84 -18.47
C GLY A 61 18.45 -13.62 -18.49
N ALA A 62 19.07 -13.59 -17.32
CA ALA A 62 20.52 -13.48 -17.20
C ALA A 62 21.21 -14.59 -18.01
N ALA A 63 22.25 -14.18 -18.76
CA ALA A 63 23.21 -15.09 -19.37
C ALA A 63 24.35 -15.35 -18.38
N ASP A 64 24.85 -16.59 -18.33
CA ASP A 64 25.90 -16.98 -17.40
C ASP A 64 27.26 -16.56 -17.99
N ASP A 65 27.89 -15.51 -17.46
CA ASP A 65 29.22 -14.99 -17.86
C ASP A 65 29.42 -14.71 -19.37
N GLU A 66 28.33 -14.46 -20.10
CA GLU A 66 28.34 -14.18 -21.55
C GLU A 66 28.04 -12.71 -21.84
N GLU A 67 28.65 -12.18 -22.90
CA GLU A 67 28.32 -10.89 -23.50
C GLU A 67 27.51 -11.18 -24.78
N PRO A 68 26.23 -10.77 -24.87
CA PRO A 68 25.50 -9.86 -23.99
C PRO A 68 24.98 -10.49 -22.68
N PRO A 69 24.77 -9.69 -21.62
CA PRO A 69 24.42 -10.19 -20.27
C PRO A 69 23.02 -10.81 -20.15
N TYR A 70 22.23 -10.77 -21.23
CA TYR A 70 20.88 -11.29 -21.30
C TYR A 70 20.69 -12.13 -22.56
N ARG A 71 19.86 -13.17 -22.45
CA ARG A 71 19.44 -14.03 -23.57
C ARG A 71 17.92 -14.13 -23.64
N LEU A 72 17.39 -14.40 -24.83
CA LEU A 72 15.97 -14.71 -25.00
C LEU A 72 15.62 -16.01 -24.26
N VAL A 73 14.50 -16.01 -23.55
CA VAL A 73 13.96 -17.20 -22.90
C VAL A 73 12.44 -17.26 -23.07
N PRO A 74 11.82 -18.45 -22.99
CA PRO A 74 10.38 -18.55 -22.98
C PRO A 74 9.79 -17.75 -21.79
N CYS A 75 8.79 -16.91 -22.04
CA CYS A 75 8.17 -16.10 -20.97
C CYS A 75 7.58 -16.92 -19.82
N GLY A 76 7.15 -18.16 -20.06
CA GLY A 76 6.71 -19.09 -19.00
C GLY A 76 7.84 -19.65 -18.13
N SER A 77 9.10 -19.44 -18.50
CA SER A 77 10.26 -19.94 -17.77
C SER A 77 10.44 -19.24 -16.43
N ALA A 78 10.94 -19.97 -15.44
CA ALA A 78 11.42 -19.40 -14.18
C ALA A 78 12.66 -18.51 -14.37
N LYS A 79 13.41 -18.72 -15.48
CA LYS A 79 14.56 -17.89 -15.85
C LYS A 79 14.18 -16.57 -16.53
N ALA A 80 12.91 -16.36 -16.86
CA ALA A 80 12.45 -15.09 -17.43
C ALA A 80 12.29 -14.08 -16.29
N GLU A 81 13.21 -13.12 -16.23
CA GLU A 81 13.24 -12.09 -15.18
C GLU A 81 12.70 -10.76 -15.69
N PHE A 82 12.91 -10.48 -16.98
CA PHE A 82 12.53 -9.22 -17.61
C PHE A 82 11.74 -9.45 -18.90
N THR A 83 11.04 -8.41 -19.31
CA THR A 83 10.37 -8.31 -20.60
C THR A 83 10.92 -7.11 -21.35
N VAL A 84 11.19 -7.30 -22.65
CA VAL A 84 11.59 -6.22 -23.55
C VAL A 84 10.39 -5.33 -23.78
N LEU A 85 10.47 -4.08 -23.33
CA LEU A 85 9.38 -3.12 -23.51
C LEU A 85 9.52 -2.34 -24.82
N ARG A 86 10.77 -2.04 -25.19
CA ARG A 86 11.08 -1.33 -26.42
C ARG A 86 12.50 -1.64 -26.88
N MET A 87 12.68 -1.69 -28.19
CA MET A 87 13.98 -1.79 -28.83
C MET A 87 14.26 -0.49 -29.60
N LEU A 88 15.25 0.27 -29.14
CA LEU A 88 15.67 1.54 -29.72
C LEU A 88 16.86 1.34 -30.67
N PRO A 89 17.03 2.20 -31.68
CA PRO A 89 18.28 2.28 -32.44
C PRO A 89 19.48 2.60 -31.52
N GLY A 90 20.65 2.04 -31.79
CA GLY A 90 21.85 2.22 -30.94
C GLY A 90 22.38 3.66 -30.88
N ASP A 91 22.15 4.45 -31.92
CA ASP A 91 22.51 5.87 -32.00
C ASP A 91 21.60 6.79 -31.20
N THR A 92 20.42 6.31 -30.78
CA THR A 92 19.45 7.06 -29.97
C THR A 92 19.93 7.25 -28.53
N GLY A 93 20.83 6.38 -28.06
CA GLY A 93 21.40 6.43 -26.72
C GLY A 93 20.46 5.91 -25.62
N ALA A 94 21.06 5.46 -24.52
CA ALA A 94 20.36 4.83 -23.41
C ALA A 94 19.44 5.77 -22.61
N ALA A 95 19.60 7.08 -22.78
CA ALA A 95 18.85 8.11 -22.05
C ALA A 95 17.35 8.12 -22.36
N GLU A 96 16.93 7.45 -23.44
CA GLU A 96 15.52 7.32 -23.83
C GLU A 96 14.77 6.19 -23.11
N CYS A 97 15.47 5.14 -22.65
CA CYS A 97 14.82 4.05 -21.90
C CYS A 97 14.11 4.52 -20.63
N PRO A 98 14.62 5.52 -19.87
CA PRO A 98 13.88 6.16 -18.79
C PRO A 98 12.48 6.65 -19.12
N GLN A 99 12.20 7.00 -20.38
CA GLN A 99 10.90 7.48 -20.85
C GLN A 99 9.96 6.35 -21.30
N VAL A 100 10.44 5.10 -21.34
CA VAL A 100 9.62 3.93 -21.68
C VAL A 100 8.87 3.47 -20.43
N PRO A 101 7.52 3.53 -20.40
CA PRO A 101 6.76 3.15 -19.21
C PRO A 101 7.00 1.69 -18.80
N GLY A 102 7.40 1.48 -17.55
CA GLY A 102 7.71 0.17 -16.98
C GLY A 102 9.18 -0.25 -17.11
N ALA A 103 9.99 0.53 -17.84
CA ALA A 103 11.41 0.25 -17.94
C ALA A 103 12.08 0.50 -16.59
N ALA A 104 13.01 -0.38 -16.25
CA ALA A 104 13.80 -0.32 -15.02
C ALA A 104 15.31 -0.38 -15.30
N LEU A 105 15.69 -0.95 -16.45
CA LEU A 105 17.08 -1.02 -16.89
C LEU A 105 17.13 -1.08 -18.43
N TRP A 106 18.32 -0.90 -18.97
CA TRP A 106 18.57 -1.00 -20.39
C TRP A 106 19.89 -1.73 -20.65
N PHE A 107 20.02 -2.27 -21.86
CA PHE A 107 21.18 -3.06 -22.22
C PHE A 107 21.42 -3.00 -23.74
N THR A 108 22.65 -3.22 -24.20
CA THR A 108 23.01 -3.15 -25.61
C THR A 108 22.87 -4.52 -26.28
N ALA A 109 22.03 -4.60 -27.31
CA ALA A 109 21.74 -5.82 -28.07
C ALA A 109 22.17 -5.62 -29.53
N GLY A 110 23.45 -5.88 -29.83
CA GLY A 110 24.03 -5.60 -31.14
C GLY A 110 24.08 -4.10 -31.42
N GLU A 111 23.46 -3.65 -32.52
CA GLU A 111 23.37 -2.21 -32.88
C GLU A 111 22.13 -1.51 -32.28
N ARG A 112 21.47 -2.14 -31.30
CA ARG A 112 20.21 -1.65 -30.71
C ARG A 112 20.32 -1.57 -29.19
N ILE A 113 19.44 -0.78 -28.58
CA ILE A 113 19.29 -0.69 -27.13
C ILE A 113 17.95 -1.30 -26.74
N ALA A 114 17.98 -2.28 -25.85
CA ALA A 114 16.80 -2.91 -25.30
C ALA A 114 16.43 -2.25 -23.96
N CYS A 115 15.23 -1.69 -23.87
CA CYS A 115 14.67 -1.18 -22.61
C CYS A 115 13.87 -2.30 -21.94
N LEU A 116 14.30 -2.71 -20.74
CA LEU A 116 13.75 -3.85 -20.03
C LEU A 116 12.91 -3.39 -18.83
N GLY A 117 11.77 -4.03 -18.66
CA GLY A 117 10.96 -3.95 -17.44
C GLY A 117 10.94 -5.29 -16.73
N LYS A 118 10.66 -5.29 -15.41
CA LYS A 118 10.46 -6.54 -14.66
C LYS A 118 9.36 -7.37 -15.34
N LYS A 119 9.50 -8.69 -15.34
CA LYS A 119 8.47 -9.58 -15.88
C LYS A 119 7.10 -9.28 -15.25
N GLY A 120 6.10 -9.10 -16.10
CA GLY A 120 4.73 -8.79 -15.68
C GLY A 120 4.50 -7.32 -15.27
N VAL A 121 5.46 -6.42 -15.51
CA VAL A 121 5.25 -4.99 -15.32
C VAL A 121 4.09 -4.51 -16.20
N ASP A 122 3.21 -3.68 -15.66
CA ASP A 122 2.17 -3.00 -16.42
C ASP A 122 2.61 -1.56 -16.75
N PRO A 123 2.89 -1.25 -18.02
CA PRO A 123 3.28 0.09 -18.46
C PRO A 123 2.30 1.20 -18.05
N LYS A 124 1.02 0.88 -17.83
CA LYS A 124 0.01 1.88 -17.44
C LYS A 124 0.21 2.37 -16.00
N THR A 125 0.64 1.46 -15.12
CA THR A 125 0.83 1.74 -13.68
C THR A 125 2.29 2.06 -13.33
N ALA A 126 3.17 2.12 -14.32
CA ALA A 126 4.59 2.34 -14.08
C ALA A 126 4.88 3.76 -13.57
N VAL A 127 5.61 3.83 -12.45
CA VAL A 127 5.99 5.10 -11.79
C VAL A 127 7.11 5.85 -12.53
N ASN A 128 7.92 5.17 -13.33
CA ASN A 128 9.12 5.79 -13.92
C ASN A 128 8.81 6.96 -14.87
N VAL A 129 7.60 6.97 -15.43
CA VAL A 129 7.05 8.02 -16.30
C VAL A 129 6.02 8.91 -15.60
N ALA A 130 5.92 8.84 -14.27
CA ALA A 130 5.03 9.70 -13.51
C ALA A 130 5.43 11.17 -13.67
N LYS A 131 4.44 12.05 -13.78
CA LYS A 131 4.62 13.51 -13.90
C LYS A 131 3.87 14.23 -12.79
N GLU A 132 4.10 15.54 -12.66
CA GLU A 132 3.32 16.38 -11.75
C GLU A 132 1.82 16.25 -12.00
N GLY A 133 1.06 16.10 -10.92
CA GLY A 133 -0.38 15.84 -10.94
C GLY A 133 -0.76 14.36 -11.07
N ASP A 134 0.15 13.45 -11.43
CA ASP A 134 -0.17 12.02 -11.44
C ASP A 134 -0.39 11.53 -10.01
N CYS A 135 -1.38 10.65 -9.84
CA CYS A 135 -1.66 10.03 -8.55
C CYS A 135 -0.99 8.67 -8.45
N LEU A 136 -0.45 8.38 -7.26
CA LEU A 136 0.24 7.15 -6.98
C LEU A 136 -0.41 6.44 -5.79
N HIS A 137 -0.32 5.11 -5.82
CA HIS A 137 -0.40 4.28 -4.64
C HIS A 137 1.01 4.03 -4.13
N MET A 138 1.30 4.51 -2.93
CA MET A 138 2.50 4.17 -2.18
C MET A 138 2.10 3.31 -0.98
N GLU A 139 2.77 2.18 -0.78
CA GLU A 139 2.50 1.35 0.39
C GLU A 139 3.03 2.05 1.66
N VAL A 140 2.15 2.20 2.65
CA VAL A 140 2.46 2.84 3.94
C VAL A 140 2.26 1.81 5.04
N THR A 141 3.29 1.57 5.84
CA THR A 141 3.19 0.73 7.05
C THR A 141 3.41 1.61 8.28
N ALA A 142 2.46 1.62 9.21
CA ALA A 142 2.54 2.43 10.44
C ALA A 142 2.84 3.93 10.19
N GLY A 143 2.31 4.49 9.11
CA GLY A 143 2.51 5.90 8.75
C GLY A 143 3.83 6.20 8.03
N VAL A 144 4.67 5.20 7.77
CA VAL A 144 5.95 5.34 7.07
C VAL A 144 5.86 4.73 5.67
N LEU A 145 6.32 5.48 4.66
CA LEU A 145 6.42 5.00 3.27
C LEU A 145 7.39 3.81 3.19
N ARG A 146 7.01 2.77 2.46
CA ARG A 146 7.81 1.55 2.26
C ARG A 146 8.67 1.68 1.01
N PRO A 147 9.97 2.02 1.10
CA PRO A 147 10.83 2.21 -0.06
C PRO A 147 11.14 0.90 -0.80
N ASP A 148 10.92 -0.26 -0.15
CA ASP A 148 11.07 -1.59 -0.74
C ASP A 148 9.96 -1.94 -1.75
N LYS A 149 8.91 -1.13 -1.81
CA LYS A 149 7.76 -1.33 -2.68
C LYS A 149 7.71 -0.22 -3.73
N GLU A 150 7.69 -0.64 -4.98
CA GLU A 150 7.60 0.27 -6.12
C GLU A 150 6.19 0.89 -6.14
N PRO A 151 6.08 2.23 -6.16
CA PRO A 151 4.79 2.89 -6.28
C PRO A 151 4.09 2.52 -7.59
N LEU A 152 2.77 2.52 -7.55
CA LEU A 152 1.94 2.29 -8.73
C LEU A 152 1.26 3.60 -9.11
N ARG A 153 1.42 4.03 -10.36
CA ARG A 153 0.60 5.10 -10.91
C ARG A 153 -0.82 4.61 -11.11
N LEU A 154 -1.79 5.39 -10.65
CA LEU A 154 -3.21 5.08 -10.74
C LEU A 154 -3.98 6.28 -11.32
N ASP A 155 -5.22 6.05 -11.70
CA ASP A 155 -6.17 7.14 -11.89
C ASP A 155 -6.38 7.87 -10.55
N CYS A 156 -6.44 9.20 -10.56
CA CYS A 156 -6.64 9.98 -9.34
C CYS A 156 -8.01 9.77 -8.67
N ALA A 157 -9.00 9.27 -9.41
CA ALA A 157 -10.29 8.85 -8.88
C ALA A 157 -10.25 7.44 -8.25
N ASP A 158 -9.17 6.67 -8.43
CA ASP A 158 -9.02 5.37 -7.78
C ASP A 158 -8.88 5.57 -6.25
N PRO A 159 -9.73 4.93 -5.43
CA PRO A 159 -9.69 5.10 -3.97
C PRO A 159 -8.38 4.61 -3.33
N ARG A 160 -7.56 3.82 -4.05
CA ARG A 160 -6.25 3.36 -3.59
C ARG A 160 -5.16 4.42 -3.78
N ALA A 161 -5.39 5.43 -4.60
CA ALA A 161 -4.44 6.51 -4.84
C ALA A 161 -4.33 7.41 -3.58
N ASN A 162 -3.24 7.28 -2.85
CA ASN A 162 -3.06 7.93 -1.56
C ASN A 162 -2.12 9.14 -1.60
N VAL A 163 -1.36 9.30 -2.68
CA VAL A 163 -0.50 10.45 -2.90
C VAL A 163 -0.62 11.00 -4.31
N VAL A 164 -0.19 12.25 -4.48
CA VAL A 164 -0.05 12.94 -5.77
C VAL A 164 1.39 13.41 -5.94
N VAL A 165 1.91 13.33 -7.17
CA VAL A 165 3.22 13.89 -7.52
C VAL A 165 3.10 15.41 -7.58
N LEU A 166 3.79 16.10 -6.68
CA LEU A 166 3.84 17.55 -6.61
C LEU A 166 4.95 18.14 -7.47
N ARG A 167 6.06 17.40 -7.58
CA ARG A 167 7.25 17.80 -8.33
C ARG A 167 8.03 16.57 -8.75
N ARG A 168 8.53 16.55 -9.98
CA ARG A 168 9.53 15.58 -10.45
C ARG A 168 10.85 16.32 -10.68
N LYS A 169 11.92 15.86 -10.03
CA LYS A 169 13.28 16.35 -10.21
C LYS A 169 14.16 15.23 -10.77
N THR A 170 15.24 15.58 -11.47
CA THR A 170 16.19 14.61 -12.03
C THR A 170 17.62 14.98 -11.64
N GLY A 171 18.50 13.98 -11.53
CA GLY A 171 19.91 14.18 -11.19
C GLY A 171 20.14 14.92 -9.87
N VAL A 172 19.32 14.62 -8.84
CA VAL A 172 19.39 15.33 -7.56
C VAL A 172 20.46 14.72 -6.65
N SER A 173 21.16 15.51 -5.86
CA SER A 173 22.10 14.98 -4.86
C SER A 173 21.36 14.21 -3.76
N LYS A 174 21.93 13.09 -3.30
CA LYS A 174 21.44 12.34 -2.13
C LYS A 174 21.60 13.09 -0.82
N PHE A 175 22.51 14.07 -0.76
CA PHE A 175 22.80 14.85 0.43
C PHE A 175 21.93 16.10 0.56
N ASP A 176 21.25 16.48 -0.52
CA ASP A 176 20.35 17.61 -0.52
C ASP A 176 18.98 17.19 0.00
N LYS A 177 18.16 18.17 0.37
CA LYS A 177 16.73 17.98 0.63
C LYS A 177 15.92 18.48 -0.57
N PRO A 178 15.89 17.74 -1.69
CA PRO A 178 15.39 18.24 -2.96
C PRO A 178 13.89 18.54 -2.98
N CYS A 179 13.14 18.26 -1.93
CA CYS A 179 11.70 18.52 -1.86
C CYS A 179 11.29 19.47 -0.73
N GLU A 180 12.25 20.04 0.02
CA GLU A 180 11.96 20.97 1.12
C GLU A 180 11.34 22.29 0.61
N ASP A 181 11.65 22.68 -0.62
CA ASP A 181 11.12 23.85 -1.33
C ASP A 181 9.76 23.61 -1.99
N VAL A 182 9.20 22.40 -1.93
CA VAL A 182 7.96 22.02 -2.63
C VAL A 182 6.78 22.01 -1.63
N PRO A 183 5.86 22.99 -1.70
CA PRO A 183 4.75 23.09 -0.76
C PRO A 183 3.84 21.86 -0.79
N GLY A 184 3.44 21.40 0.40
CA GLY A 184 2.55 20.24 0.55
C GLY A 184 3.23 18.87 0.46
N THR A 185 4.57 18.84 0.30
CA THR A 185 5.34 17.59 0.34
C THR A 185 5.17 16.91 1.70
N ALA A 186 4.69 15.68 1.67
CA ALA A 186 4.60 14.78 2.81
C ALA A 186 5.60 13.62 2.74
N GLY A 187 6.21 13.39 1.57
CA GLY A 187 7.24 12.37 1.39
C GLY A 187 7.97 12.51 0.06
N THR A 188 8.97 11.66 -0.11
CA THR A 188 9.81 11.62 -1.31
C THR A 188 9.99 10.19 -1.79
N TYR A 189 9.97 9.98 -3.11
CA TYR A 189 10.30 8.69 -3.73
C TYR A 189 11.37 8.90 -4.79
N GLY A 190 12.52 8.23 -4.63
CA GLY A 190 13.65 8.39 -5.54
C GLY A 190 14.20 7.04 -5.98
N TRP A 191 14.67 6.96 -7.21
CA TRP A 191 15.35 5.78 -7.74
C TRP A 191 16.46 6.15 -8.71
N ASN A 192 17.37 5.20 -8.91
CA ASN A 192 18.45 5.25 -9.89
C ASN A 192 18.23 4.21 -10.97
N TRP A 193 18.56 4.57 -12.20
CA TRP A 193 18.56 3.68 -13.34
C TRP A 193 19.73 2.72 -13.23
N ARG A 194 19.46 1.43 -13.43
CA ARG A 194 20.52 0.43 -13.51
C ARG A 194 21.00 0.34 -14.95
N SER A 195 22.30 0.53 -15.17
CA SER A 195 22.99 0.22 -16.43
C SER A 195 23.66 -1.16 -16.37
N GLU A 196 23.94 -1.75 -17.54
CA GLU A 196 24.67 -3.03 -17.70
C GLU A 196 26.01 -3.06 -16.96
N HIS A 197 26.69 -1.92 -16.90
CA HIS A 197 27.87 -1.76 -16.08
C HIS A 197 27.46 -1.06 -14.78
N PRO A 198 27.41 -1.76 -13.63
CA PRO A 198 27.29 -1.08 -12.35
C PRO A 198 28.53 -0.19 -12.22
N VAL A 199 28.37 1.10 -12.48
CA VAL A 199 29.42 2.07 -12.21
C VAL A 199 29.64 1.99 -10.70
N VAL A 200 30.81 1.51 -10.26
CA VAL A 200 31.17 1.35 -8.84
C VAL A 200 31.35 2.71 -8.12
N ASN A 201 30.83 3.79 -8.71
CA ASN A 201 30.78 5.06 -8.03
C ASN A 201 29.67 4.97 -6.99
N VAL A 202 30.03 5.30 -5.74
CA VAL A 202 29.08 5.69 -4.70
C VAL A 202 28.09 6.62 -5.35
N ASP A 203 26.89 6.11 -5.55
CA ASP A 203 25.87 6.72 -6.37
C ASP A 203 25.35 7.93 -5.58
N VAL A 204 26.05 9.06 -5.63
CA VAL A 204 25.78 10.25 -4.81
C VAL A 204 24.60 11.06 -5.35
N THR A 205 24.06 10.67 -6.50
CA THR A 205 22.91 11.25 -7.15
C THR A 205 21.71 10.30 -7.16
N ILE A 206 20.53 10.89 -7.23
CA ILE A 206 19.26 10.23 -7.48
C ILE A 206 18.80 10.66 -8.88
N ASP A 207 18.70 9.72 -9.81
CA ASP A 207 18.39 10.02 -11.21
C ASP A 207 17.01 10.64 -11.36
N VAL A 208 16.02 10.11 -10.62
CA VAL A 208 14.68 10.65 -10.57
C VAL A 208 14.19 10.70 -9.14
N MET A 209 13.67 11.86 -8.74
CA MET A 209 13.04 12.09 -7.44
C MET A 209 11.64 12.65 -7.63
N LEU A 210 10.66 12.07 -6.93
CA LEU A 210 9.30 12.55 -6.84
C LEU A 210 9.07 13.14 -5.45
N CYS A 211 8.69 14.40 -5.40
CA CYS A 211 8.14 15.02 -4.20
C CYS A 211 6.64 14.74 -4.20
N VAL A 212 6.13 14.08 -3.17
CA VAL A 212 4.74 13.62 -3.11
C VAL A 212 4.01 14.20 -1.91
N GLY A 213 2.73 14.51 -2.11
CA GLY A 213 1.81 14.96 -1.07
C GLY A 213 0.56 14.11 -1.02
N PRO A 214 -0.30 14.25 -0.01
CA PRO A 214 -1.55 13.49 0.08
C PRO A 214 -2.47 13.84 -1.11
N SER A 215 -3.10 12.83 -1.70
CA SER A 215 -4.13 13.01 -2.73
C SER A 215 -5.39 13.67 -2.13
N GLU A 216 -6.24 14.29 -2.95
CA GLU A 216 -7.52 14.85 -2.46
C GLU A 216 -8.41 13.77 -1.84
N GLY A 217 -8.42 12.56 -2.41
CA GLY A 217 -9.09 11.40 -1.82
C GLY A 217 -8.54 11.04 -0.44
N ALA A 218 -7.22 11.04 -0.27
CA ALA A 218 -6.58 10.78 1.03
C ALA A 218 -6.88 11.88 2.05
N LYS A 219 -6.88 13.16 1.65
CA LYS A 219 -7.25 14.29 2.51
C LYS A 219 -8.70 14.17 2.99
N ALA A 220 -9.62 13.86 2.07
CA ALA A 220 -11.03 13.68 2.40
C ALA A 220 -11.24 12.49 3.36
N ALA A 221 -10.58 11.36 3.13
CA ALA A 221 -10.64 10.19 4.00
C ALA A 221 -10.09 10.47 5.41
N ALA A 222 -8.98 11.21 5.50
CA ALA A 222 -8.42 11.63 6.78
C ALA A 222 -9.37 12.57 7.54
N ALA A 223 -9.97 13.55 6.85
CA ALA A 223 -10.95 14.47 7.43
C ALA A 223 -12.20 13.74 7.95
N ALA A 224 -12.73 12.80 7.17
CA ALA A 224 -13.89 11.99 7.56
C ALA A 224 -13.57 11.05 8.75
N SER A 225 -12.35 10.51 8.79
CA SER A 225 -11.90 9.69 9.92
C SER A 225 -11.73 10.52 11.19
N ALA A 226 -11.21 11.74 11.07
CA ALA A 226 -11.08 12.67 12.19
C ALA A 226 -12.45 13.10 12.73
N SER A 227 -13.42 13.40 11.86
CA SER A 227 -14.79 13.74 12.29
C SER A 227 -15.48 12.56 12.95
N ALA A 228 -15.37 11.34 12.39
CA ALA A 228 -15.95 10.15 12.99
C ALA A 228 -15.32 9.81 14.35
N GLN A 229 -14.01 10.04 14.52
CA GLN A 229 -13.33 9.87 15.81
C GLN A 229 -13.73 10.96 16.82
N ALA A 230 -13.99 12.19 16.38
CA ALA A 230 -14.52 13.25 17.22
C ALA A 230 -15.95 12.92 17.71
N ASP A 231 -16.83 12.51 16.80
CA ASP A 231 -18.21 12.12 17.14
C ASP A 231 -18.24 10.91 18.09
N ALA A 232 -17.36 9.93 17.88
CA ALA A 232 -17.23 8.77 18.75
C ALA A 232 -16.72 9.14 20.16
N ARG A 233 -15.96 10.23 20.31
CA ARG A 233 -15.39 10.69 21.59
C ARG A 233 -16.23 11.75 22.30
N SER A 234 -17.24 12.31 21.65
CA SER A 234 -18.04 13.38 22.23
C SER A 234 -18.74 12.97 23.52
N ASN A 235 -18.46 13.66 24.62
CA ASN A 235 -19.17 13.50 25.89
C ASN A 235 -20.55 14.19 25.89
N CYS A 236 -20.82 15.07 24.92
CA CYS A 236 -22.14 15.68 24.73
C CYS A 236 -23.19 14.71 24.18
N LYS A 237 -22.78 13.55 23.64
CA LYS A 237 -23.74 12.54 23.14
C LYS A 237 -24.54 11.86 24.26
N PHE A 238 -24.09 11.95 25.51
CA PHE A 238 -24.73 11.23 26.62
C PHE A 238 -25.95 11.97 27.18
N VAL A 239 -26.03 13.30 27.07
CA VAL A 239 -27.14 14.10 27.58
C VAL A 239 -27.40 15.23 26.60
N THR A 240 -28.63 15.41 26.13
CA THR A 240 -28.92 16.56 25.25
C THR A 240 -29.13 17.84 26.06
N LYS A 241 -29.00 18.99 25.40
CA LYS A 241 -29.27 20.30 25.99
C LYS A 241 -30.71 20.40 26.50
N GLU A 242 -31.66 19.82 25.76
CA GLU A 242 -33.09 19.82 26.06
C GLU A 242 -33.40 18.95 27.29
N GLU A 243 -32.79 17.76 27.35
CA GLU A 243 -32.91 16.84 28.48
C GLU A 243 -32.37 17.46 29.77
N LEU A 244 -31.19 18.09 29.69
CA LEU A 244 -30.62 18.77 30.84
C LEU A 244 -31.47 19.95 31.29
N SER A 245 -31.97 20.76 30.34
CA SER A 245 -32.86 21.89 30.66
C SER A 245 -34.12 21.42 31.37
N ALA A 246 -34.71 20.29 30.94
CA ALA A 246 -35.87 19.69 31.59
C ALA A 246 -35.57 19.23 33.02
N VAL A 247 -34.44 18.56 33.25
CA VAL A 247 -34.00 18.15 34.60
C VAL A 247 -33.82 19.35 35.52
N VAL A 248 -33.04 20.35 35.08
CA VAL A 248 -32.73 21.52 35.90
C VAL A 248 -34.02 22.31 36.20
N SER A 249 -34.89 22.50 35.20
CA SER A 249 -36.16 23.20 35.41
C SER A 249 -37.07 22.51 36.42
N SER A 250 -37.17 21.18 36.32
CA SER A 250 -37.98 20.35 37.22
C SER A 250 -37.49 20.44 38.67
N VAL A 251 -36.19 20.29 38.89
CA VAL A 251 -35.61 20.35 40.26
C VAL A 251 -35.67 21.77 40.85
N MET A 252 -35.54 22.80 40.01
CA MET A 252 -35.56 24.19 40.45
C MET A 252 -36.96 24.75 40.68
N GLY A 253 -38.00 24.09 40.17
CA GLY A 253 -39.38 24.60 40.24
C GLY A 253 -39.59 25.87 39.40
N ARG A 254 -38.72 26.14 38.43
CA ARG A 254 -38.79 27.27 37.49
C ARG A 254 -38.14 26.89 36.16
N THR A 255 -38.61 27.48 35.07
CA THR A 255 -38.03 27.22 33.74
C THR A 255 -36.61 27.79 33.64
N LEU A 256 -35.64 26.92 33.37
CA LEU A 256 -34.25 27.25 33.08
C LEU A 256 -33.82 26.48 31.84
N THR A 257 -33.44 27.21 30.79
CA THR A 257 -32.99 26.64 29.52
C THR A 257 -31.50 26.83 29.37
N ALA A 258 -30.77 25.75 29.09
CA ALA A 258 -29.37 25.84 28.74
C ALA A 258 -29.22 26.60 27.41
N LEU A 259 -28.37 27.63 27.42
CA LEU A 259 -28.07 28.50 26.29
C LEU A 259 -27.20 27.77 25.26
N SER A 260 -26.20 27.02 25.73
CA SER A 260 -25.29 26.22 24.89
C SER A 260 -24.99 24.87 25.53
N ALA A 261 -24.53 23.94 24.70
CA ALA A 261 -23.85 22.71 25.08
C ALA A 261 -22.54 22.70 24.28
N GLU A 262 -21.42 22.86 24.97
CA GLU A 262 -20.08 22.97 24.39
C GLU A 262 -19.24 21.79 24.84
N GLU A 263 -18.63 21.09 23.88
CA GLU A 263 -17.64 20.08 24.19
C GLU A 263 -16.29 20.73 24.51
N ARG A 264 -15.68 20.33 25.63
CA ARG A 264 -14.38 20.82 26.09
C ARG A 264 -13.50 19.67 26.51
N GLU A 265 -12.54 19.30 25.66
CA GLU A 265 -11.53 18.25 25.87
C GLU A 265 -12.09 16.88 26.27
N TYR A 266 -12.62 16.75 27.50
CA TYR A 266 -13.25 15.55 28.06
C TYR A 266 -14.58 15.85 28.77
N GLU A 267 -15.20 17.01 28.63
CA GLU A 267 -16.50 17.28 29.27
C GLU A 267 -17.47 17.95 28.31
N CYS A 268 -18.76 17.72 28.53
CA CYS A 268 -19.80 18.54 27.94
C CYS A 268 -20.22 19.61 28.95
N LEU A 269 -19.95 20.87 28.62
CA LEU A 269 -20.30 22.03 29.40
C LEU A 269 -21.63 22.61 28.92
N TYR A 270 -22.60 22.70 29.83
CA TYR A 270 -23.89 23.31 29.55
C TYR A 270 -24.02 24.63 30.27
N GLN A 271 -24.13 25.72 29.52
CA GLN A 271 -24.23 27.07 30.06
C GLN A 271 -25.69 27.45 30.27
N PHE A 272 -26.03 27.97 31.45
CA PHE A 272 -27.35 28.53 31.78
C PHE A 272 -27.27 30.06 31.90
N PRO A 273 -28.42 30.77 31.86
CA PRO A 273 -28.46 32.23 32.04
C PRO A 273 -27.89 32.65 33.40
N GLY A 274 -26.87 33.51 33.38
CA GLY A 274 -26.17 33.99 34.57
C GLY A 274 -24.66 33.84 34.41
N GLN A 275 -23.88 34.67 35.12
CA GLN A 275 -22.43 34.50 35.12
C GLN A 275 -22.10 33.25 35.94
N TYR A 276 -21.40 32.29 35.33
CA TYR A 276 -20.94 31.04 35.94
C TYR A 276 -21.98 29.94 36.21
N GLN A 277 -23.23 30.10 35.74
CA GLN A 277 -24.23 29.05 35.86
C GLN A 277 -23.98 27.94 34.83
N THR A 278 -23.38 26.83 35.26
CA THR A 278 -23.02 25.71 34.40
C THR A 278 -23.39 24.37 35.02
N VAL A 279 -23.67 23.39 34.16
CA VAL A 279 -23.61 21.97 34.53
C VAL A 279 -22.57 21.33 33.62
N ARG A 280 -21.76 20.42 34.15
CA ARG A 280 -20.77 19.68 33.37
C ARG A 280 -21.06 18.19 33.46
N ALA A 281 -20.92 17.48 32.36
CA ALA A 281 -21.01 16.04 32.31
C ALA A 281 -19.77 15.47 31.62
N ASP A 282 -19.08 14.57 32.29
CA ASP A 282 -17.83 13.96 31.84
C ASP A 282 -17.98 12.43 31.94
N PHE A 283 -17.61 11.72 30.88
CA PHE A 283 -17.31 10.31 30.94
C PHE A 283 -15.80 10.10 30.79
N GLY A 284 -15.15 9.84 31.92
CA GLY A 284 -13.71 9.64 31.99
C GLY A 284 -13.33 8.17 31.99
N ARG A 285 -12.33 7.80 31.19
CA ARG A 285 -11.56 6.58 31.43
C ARG A 285 -10.51 6.92 32.47
N THR A 286 -10.73 6.49 33.70
CA THR A 286 -9.70 6.44 34.75
C THR A 286 -9.13 7.78 35.20
N THR A 287 -9.84 8.44 36.12
CA THR A 287 -9.17 8.85 37.36
C THR A 287 -10.04 8.36 38.52
N GLU A 288 -9.45 7.55 39.39
CA GLU A 288 -10.11 7.18 40.64
C GLU A 288 -10.38 8.48 41.40
N PHE A 289 -11.64 8.92 41.43
CA PHE A 289 -12.04 10.08 42.20
C PHE A 289 -11.61 9.83 43.64
N ARG A 290 -10.59 10.57 44.11
CA ARG A 290 -10.08 10.43 45.47
C ARG A 290 -11.00 11.20 46.39
N PRO A 291 -11.78 10.52 47.25
CA PRO A 291 -12.74 11.20 48.08
C PRO A 291 -12.05 12.20 49.02
N GLY A 292 -12.55 13.43 49.04
CA GLY A 292 -12.15 14.46 49.98
C GLY A 292 -12.79 14.26 51.36
N THR A 293 -12.32 15.04 52.34
CA THR A 293 -12.97 15.13 53.65
C THR A 293 -14.35 15.77 53.48
N GLY A 294 -15.42 14.98 53.61
CA GLY A 294 -16.81 15.45 53.47
C GLY A 294 -17.61 14.74 52.38
N ASP A 295 -16.99 13.85 51.61
CA ASP A 295 -17.67 13.14 50.55
C ASP A 295 -18.61 12.04 51.09
N GLU A 296 -19.81 11.99 50.53
CA GLU A 296 -20.81 10.98 50.81
C GLU A 296 -20.67 9.82 49.81
N THR A 297 -20.46 8.60 50.29
CA THR A 297 -20.59 7.40 49.44
C THR A 297 -22.06 7.00 49.39
N LEU A 298 -22.60 6.82 48.18
CA LEU A 298 -23.98 6.38 47.96
C LEU A 298 -24.06 5.39 46.80
N THR A 299 -25.26 4.85 46.59
CA THR A 299 -25.58 3.98 45.45
C THR A 299 -26.57 4.67 44.53
N VAL A 300 -26.24 4.77 43.24
CA VAL A 300 -27.15 5.26 42.20
C VAL A 300 -27.48 4.11 41.26
N ASP A 301 -28.73 3.67 41.31
CA ASP A 301 -29.27 2.58 40.48
C ASP A 301 -28.41 1.28 40.47
N GLY A 302 -27.91 0.90 41.64
CA GLY A 302 -27.08 -0.28 41.86
C GLY A 302 -25.57 -0.07 41.65
N LEU A 303 -25.16 1.12 41.21
CA LEU A 303 -23.75 1.45 40.99
C LEU A 303 -23.20 2.28 42.15
N ARG A 304 -21.94 2.03 42.50
CA ARG A 304 -21.22 2.84 43.49
C ARG A 304 -21.10 4.27 42.99
N ALA A 305 -21.36 5.23 43.86
CA ALA A 305 -21.20 6.64 43.57
C ALA A 305 -20.62 7.40 44.77
N ILE A 306 -19.96 8.51 44.49
CA ILE A 306 -19.45 9.44 45.49
C ILE A 306 -19.99 10.81 45.16
N TYR A 307 -20.54 11.49 46.17
CA TYR A 307 -21.00 12.87 46.07
C TYR A 307 -20.17 13.76 46.99
N GLY A 308 -19.48 14.74 46.41
CA GLY A 308 -18.68 15.71 47.15
C GLY A 308 -19.36 17.07 47.24
N PRO A 309 -19.71 17.55 48.46
CA PRO A 309 -20.13 18.92 48.70
C PRO A 309 -18.89 19.82 48.77
N GLY A 310 -18.30 20.19 47.64
CA GLY A 310 -17.12 21.06 47.60
C GLY A 310 -17.44 22.57 47.68
N GLU A 311 -16.44 23.39 48.03
CA GLU A 311 -16.47 24.86 47.95
C GLU A 311 -16.74 25.34 46.52
N GLY A 312 -18.01 25.43 46.16
CA GLY A 312 -18.47 25.80 44.82
C GLY A 312 -18.67 24.61 43.87
N ASN A 313 -18.07 23.44 44.13
CA ASN A 313 -18.13 22.29 43.21
C ASN A 313 -18.93 21.13 43.80
N ARG A 314 -20.21 21.07 43.45
CA ARG A 314 -21.09 19.96 43.80
C ARG A 314 -20.94 18.88 42.74
N VAL A 315 -20.22 17.82 43.08
CA VAL A 315 -19.78 16.79 42.13
C VAL A 315 -20.39 15.46 42.51
N LEU A 316 -21.01 14.79 41.54
CA LEU A 316 -21.38 13.38 41.62
C LEU A 316 -20.49 12.58 40.66
N SER A 317 -19.81 11.56 41.16
CA SER A 317 -19.06 10.60 40.34
C SER A 317 -19.66 9.21 40.51
N VAL A 318 -20.12 8.59 39.42
CA VAL A 318 -20.69 7.24 39.41
C VAL A 318 -19.74 6.28 38.69
N TYR A 319 -19.37 5.18 39.35
CA TYR A 319 -18.48 4.17 38.77
C TYR A 319 -19.29 3.22 37.89
N VAL A 320 -18.91 3.13 36.61
CA VAL A 320 -19.50 2.24 35.59
C VAL A 320 -18.41 1.30 35.06
N PRO A 321 -18.75 0.17 34.40
CA PRO A 321 -17.75 -0.85 34.08
C PRO A 321 -16.53 -0.37 33.27
N ASN A 322 -16.70 0.66 32.42
CA ASN A 322 -15.63 1.22 31.59
C ASN A 322 -15.09 2.57 32.04
N GLY A 323 -15.38 3.02 33.27
CA GLY A 323 -14.88 4.30 33.76
C GLY A 323 -15.76 4.93 34.83
N ASN A 324 -15.76 6.25 34.87
CA ASN A 324 -16.61 7.03 35.76
C ASN A 324 -17.37 8.09 34.97
N PHE A 325 -18.65 8.25 35.31
CA PHE A 325 -19.45 9.37 34.82
C PHE A 325 -19.55 10.41 35.92
N THR A 326 -19.04 11.60 35.66
CA THR A 326 -18.97 12.71 36.60
C THR A 326 -19.88 13.83 36.16
N VAL A 327 -20.70 14.33 37.09
CA VAL A 327 -21.58 15.48 36.88
C VAL A 327 -21.24 16.56 37.90
N ILE A 328 -20.93 17.75 37.41
CA ILE A 328 -20.59 18.93 38.22
C ILE A 328 -21.71 19.96 38.07
N VAL A 329 -22.28 20.43 39.17
CA VAL A 329 -23.41 21.38 39.15
C VAL A 329 -23.02 22.70 39.80
N TRP A 330 -22.95 23.76 38.99
CA TRP A 330 -22.72 25.15 39.39
C TRP A 330 -23.91 26.02 39.00
N LEU A 331 -24.91 26.14 39.86
CA LEU A 331 -26.12 26.91 39.57
C LEU A 331 -26.48 27.79 40.76
N ASP A 332 -26.88 29.04 40.48
CA ASP A 332 -27.27 30.00 41.51
C ASP A 332 -28.57 29.56 42.21
N GLY A 333 -28.59 29.67 43.54
CA GLY A 333 -29.75 29.29 44.36
C GLY A 333 -29.99 27.78 44.46
N VAL A 334 -29.08 26.95 43.96
CA VAL A 334 -29.05 25.50 44.20
C VAL A 334 -28.33 25.23 45.51
N ASN A 335 -28.98 24.50 46.42
CA ASN A 335 -28.35 23.93 47.61
C ASN A 335 -27.86 22.49 47.32
N ASP A 336 -27.16 21.87 48.27
CA ASP A 336 -26.53 20.56 48.06
C ASP A 336 -27.55 19.46 47.75
N SER A 337 -28.70 19.48 48.41
CA SER A 337 -29.78 18.53 48.14
C SER A 337 -30.26 18.62 46.69
N ARG A 338 -30.56 19.84 46.19
CA ARG A 338 -30.99 20.05 44.81
C ARG A 338 -29.90 19.70 43.80
N ALA A 339 -28.65 20.04 44.05
CA ALA A 339 -27.55 19.70 43.15
C ALA A 339 -27.36 18.18 43.05
N LYS A 340 -27.41 17.47 44.17
CA LYS A 340 -27.36 16.01 44.20
C LYS A 340 -28.50 15.41 43.38
N THR A 341 -29.72 15.96 43.49
CA THR A 341 -30.86 15.53 42.68
C THR A 341 -30.64 15.78 41.19
N ILE A 342 -30.15 16.97 40.79
CA ILE A 342 -29.81 17.30 39.40
C ILE A 342 -28.77 16.31 38.87
N ALA A 343 -27.64 16.17 39.57
CA ALA A 343 -26.54 15.31 39.14
C ALA A 343 -26.96 13.85 38.98
N THR A 344 -27.78 13.33 39.90
CA THR A 344 -28.33 11.97 39.83
C THR A 344 -29.27 11.79 38.64
N ALA A 345 -30.14 12.77 38.38
CA ALA A 345 -31.05 12.74 37.24
C ALA A 345 -30.30 12.80 35.89
N VAL A 346 -29.25 13.63 35.81
CA VAL A 346 -28.36 13.71 34.63
C VAL A 346 -27.69 12.35 34.38
N PHE A 347 -27.15 11.70 35.41
CA PHE A 347 -26.58 10.36 35.27
C PHE A 347 -27.61 9.34 34.75
N ARG A 348 -28.85 9.37 35.25
CA ARG A 348 -29.91 8.44 34.79
C ARG A 348 -30.23 8.59 33.31
N ILE A 349 -30.22 9.82 32.80
CA ILE A 349 -30.40 10.10 31.37
C ILE A 349 -29.21 9.60 30.56
N ALA A 350 -27.99 9.80 31.06
CA ALA A 350 -26.77 9.35 30.41
C ALA A 350 -26.64 7.83 30.35
N ARG A 351 -27.08 7.13 31.41
CA ARG A 351 -26.79 5.71 31.65
C ARG A 351 -27.06 4.78 30.45
N PRO A 352 -28.20 4.85 29.74
CA PRO A 352 -28.46 3.97 28.60
C PRO A 352 -27.52 4.20 27.40
N ARG A 353 -26.81 5.33 27.38
CA ARG A 353 -25.89 5.74 26.32
C ARG A 353 -24.43 5.53 26.70
N LEU A 354 -24.13 5.30 27.98
CA LEU A 354 -22.78 5.03 28.45
C LEU A 354 -22.28 3.67 27.93
N PRO A 355 -20.98 3.56 27.60
CA PRO A 355 -20.42 2.28 27.16
C PRO A 355 -20.48 1.25 28.29
N ALA A 356 -21.08 0.10 27.97
CA ALA A 356 -21.40 -0.98 28.91
C ALA A 356 -20.20 -1.72 29.46
#